data_AF-A0A0M0LR33-F1
#
_entry.id   AF-A0A0M0LR33-F1
#
_cell.length_a   1.000
_cell.length_b   1.000
_cell.length_c   1.000
_cell.angle_alpha   90.00
_cell.angle_beta   90.00
_cell.angle_gamma   90.00
#
_symmetry.space_group_name_H-M   'P 1'
#
loop_
_entity.id
_entity.type
_entity.pdbx_description
1 polymer ?
#
loop_
_entity_poly.entity_id
_entity_poly.type
_entity_poly.pdbx_seq_one_letter_code
_entity_poly.pdbx_strand_id
1 'polypeptide(L)'
;MIASADALQHIARLQPTTIEAFKAADVPGFGPTRVERYAEPFVECVKSYLESVGQAVRATPEAGGSSTDATDTGKGAPSSSQKSAAPADVSRVEVRRLPLNATAEFLIVSVLPLSGQLRYNHYKDQYGLVDGRLEFRPVDDKWAFSYAFKGNFSVRLQPIGGGEAVLPDGGKLSLVDAEGERAACGTFSGLLLGTVYTVIVEEDPQLAGKPTKTYVAPKGSSLPVGRAVGGMTRGSALVTAELKKLTAAELKEGGMQYRELLAQRDLEDAMAEDSAILGEDSASCSCLYGNPCASSAK
;
A
#
# COMPACT_ATOMS: atom_id res chain seq x y z
N MET A 1 11.56 12.27 7.29
CA MET A 1 10.35 13.06 7.63
C MET A 1 10.52 14.46 7.08
N ILE A 2 9.54 14.95 6.30
CA ILE A 2 9.59 16.26 5.63
C ILE A 2 9.23 17.40 6.61
N ALA A 3 8.30 17.15 7.53
CA ALA A 3 7.85 18.06 8.58
C ALA A 3 7.77 17.34 9.92
N SER A 4 7.95 18.05 11.04
CA SER A 4 7.63 17.54 12.38
C SER A 4 6.13 17.62 12.65
N ALA A 5 5.62 16.87 13.63
CA ALA A 5 4.22 16.96 14.05
C ALA A 5 3.84 18.38 14.48
N ASP A 6 4.72 19.06 15.22
CA ASP A 6 4.51 20.46 15.65
C ASP A 6 4.40 21.42 14.45
N ALA A 7 5.22 21.22 13.41
CA ALA A 7 5.16 22.01 12.19
C ALA A 7 3.82 21.81 11.48
N LEU A 8 3.34 20.58 11.37
CA LEU A 8 2.06 20.25 10.75
C LEU A 8 0.88 20.87 11.53
N GLN A 9 0.91 20.80 12.86
CA GLN A 9 -0.10 21.46 13.70
C GLN A 9 -0.08 22.98 13.52
N HIS A 10 1.11 23.58 13.39
CA HIS A 10 1.25 25.01 13.16
C HIS A 10 0.69 25.43 11.79
N ILE A 11 0.98 24.66 10.73
CA ILE A 11 0.44 24.88 9.38
C ILE A 11 -1.10 24.75 9.39
N ALA A 12 -1.63 23.72 10.06
CA ALA A 12 -3.07 23.51 10.16
C ALA A 12 -3.80 24.65 10.89
N ARG A 13 -3.15 25.30 11.87
CA ARG A 13 -3.70 26.47 12.57
C ARG A 13 -3.67 27.75 11.74
N LEU A 14 -2.59 27.96 10.99
CA LEU A 14 -2.40 29.19 10.20
C LEU A 14 -3.12 29.16 8.85
N GLN A 15 -3.38 27.96 8.31
CA GLN A 15 -4.05 27.76 7.02
C GLN A 15 -3.51 28.66 5.89
N PRO A 16 -2.19 28.67 5.64
CA PRO A 16 -1.60 29.53 4.61
C PRO A 16 -2.09 29.11 3.22
N THR A 17 -2.77 30.02 2.52
CA THR A 17 -3.25 29.80 1.15
C THR A 17 -2.32 30.37 0.08
N THR A 18 -1.20 30.99 0.46
CA THR A 18 -0.17 31.43 -0.47
C THR A 18 1.23 31.09 0.06
N ILE A 19 2.20 31.02 -0.85
CA ILE A 19 3.60 30.74 -0.47
C ILE A 19 4.16 31.90 0.37
N GLU A 20 3.75 33.16 0.13
CA GLU A 20 4.18 34.28 0.98
C GLU A 20 3.61 34.17 2.40
N ALA A 21 2.34 33.77 2.53
CA ALA A 21 1.72 33.53 3.83
C ALA A 21 2.44 32.39 4.58
N PHE A 22 2.82 31.31 3.87
CA PHE A 22 3.61 30.21 4.45
C PHE A 22 5.01 30.67 4.87
N LYS A 23 5.68 31.53 4.08
CA LYS A 23 6.98 32.13 4.43
C LYS A 23 6.90 33.03 5.65
N ALA A 24 5.85 33.84 5.75
CA ALA A 24 5.63 34.77 6.86
C ALA A 24 5.21 34.07 8.16
N ALA A 25 4.67 32.85 8.07
CA ALA A 25 4.16 32.06 9.18
C ALA A 25 5.24 31.54 10.15
N ASP A 26 6.53 31.61 9.78
CA ASP A 26 7.69 31.12 10.56
C ASP A 26 7.45 29.74 11.17
N VAL A 27 7.06 28.77 10.32
CA VAL A 27 6.69 27.42 10.77
C VAL A 27 7.89 26.72 11.42
N PRO A 28 7.77 26.22 12.67
CA PRO A 28 8.87 25.56 13.36
C PRO A 28 9.49 24.42 12.54
N GLY A 29 10.82 24.45 12.35
CA GLY A 29 11.54 23.42 11.59
C GLY A 29 11.52 23.59 10.06
N PHE A 30 10.88 24.63 9.55
CA PHE A 30 10.92 25.05 8.14
C PHE A 30 11.84 26.26 7.95
N GLY A 31 13.14 26.00 7.79
CA GLY A 31 14.06 27.02 7.32
C GLY A 31 13.78 27.46 5.87
N PRO A 32 14.37 28.56 5.39
CA PRO A 32 14.07 29.15 4.08
C PRO A 32 14.19 28.16 2.92
N THR A 33 15.23 27.33 2.91
CA THR A 33 15.44 26.28 1.90
C THR A 33 14.34 25.22 1.88
N ARG A 34 13.79 24.86 3.04
CA ARG A 34 12.68 23.89 3.14
C ARG A 34 11.38 24.53 2.68
N VAL A 35 11.16 25.80 3.01
CA VAL A 35 9.99 26.54 2.55
C VAL A 35 9.99 26.63 1.02
N GLU A 36 11.10 26.98 0.39
CA GLU A 36 11.20 27.02 -1.08
C GLU A 36 10.92 25.68 -1.75
N ARG A 37 11.34 24.57 -1.13
CA ARG A 37 11.21 23.23 -1.72
C ARG A 37 9.86 22.57 -1.49
N TYR A 38 9.20 22.89 -0.36
CA TYR A 38 8.04 22.13 0.10
C TYR A 38 6.80 22.98 0.37
N ALA A 39 6.86 24.33 0.34
CA ALA A 39 5.68 25.16 0.65
C ALA A 39 4.54 24.96 -0.34
N GLU A 40 4.83 24.80 -1.63
CA GLU A 40 3.81 24.66 -2.68
C GLU A 40 2.85 23.48 -2.42
N PRO A 41 3.31 22.23 -2.20
CA PRO A 41 2.40 21.12 -1.91
C PRO A 41 1.62 21.30 -0.59
N PHE A 42 2.18 21.97 0.42
CA PHE A 42 1.42 22.28 1.64
C PHE A 42 0.32 23.32 1.40
N VAL A 43 0.62 24.37 0.63
CA VAL A 43 -0.36 25.42 0.28
C VAL A 43 -1.48 24.86 -0.60
N GLU A 44 -1.15 24.01 -1.57
CA GLU A 44 -2.13 23.34 -2.43
C GLU A 44 -3.05 22.41 -1.62
N CYS A 45 -2.48 21.64 -0.68
CA CYS A 45 -3.24 20.82 0.28
C CYS A 45 -4.23 21.67 1.09
N VAL A 46 -3.76 22.78 1.68
CA VAL A 46 -4.61 23.69 2.47
C VAL A 46 -5.72 24.30 1.61
N LYS A 47 -5.43 24.71 0.36
CA LYS A 47 -6.45 25.22 -0.57
C LYS A 47 -7.52 24.17 -0.87
N SER A 48 -7.11 22.97 -1.27
CA SER A 48 -8.03 21.87 -1.59
C SER A 48 -8.94 21.53 -0.41
N TYR A 49 -8.40 21.56 0.82
CA TYR A 49 -9.19 21.36 2.03
C TYR A 49 -10.21 22.49 2.27
N LEU A 50 -9.81 23.75 2.13
CA LEU A 50 -10.74 24.87 2.32
C LEU A 50 -11.86 24.88 1.27
N GLU A 51 -11.56 24.47 0.04
CA GLU A 51 -12.55 24.31 -1.02
C GLU A 51 -13.54 23.19 -0.71
N SER A 52 -13.07 22.02 -0.25
CA SER A 52 -13.96 20.89 0.10
C SER A 52 -14.85 21.20 1.29
N VAL A 53 -14.31 21.85 2.34
CA VAL A 53 -15.10 22.32 3.49
C VAL A 53 -16.11 23.39 3.06
N GLY A 54 -15.71 24.31 2.18
CA GLY A 54 -16.62 25.33 1.63
C GLY A 54 -17.79 24.73 0.84
N GLN A 55 -17.54 23.66 0.08
CA GLN A 55 -18.60 22.91 -0.61
C GLN A 55 -19.51 22.17 0.36
N ALA A 56 -18.97 21.53 1.41
CA ALA A 56 -19.74 20.82 2.42
C ALA A 56 -20.72 21.74 3.17
N VAL A 57 -20.29 22.96 3.52
CA VAL A 57 -21.16 23.95 4.18
C VAL A 57 -22.32 24.37 3.27
N ARG A 58 -22.08 24.56 1.96
CA ARG A 58 -23.11 24.94 0.97
C ARG A 58 -24.07 23.81 0.65
N ALA A 59 -23.63 22.56 0.77
CA ALA A 59 -24.44 21.38 0.46
C ALA A 59 -25.41 20.99 1.58
N THR A 60 -25.37 21.63 2.75
CA THR A 60 -26.36 21.43 3.81
C THR A 60 -27.64 22.18 3.42
N PRO A 61 -28.71 21.51 2.95
CA PRO A 61 -29.97 22.19 2.69
C PRO A 61 -30.50 22.70 4.03
N GLU A 62 -30.86 23.99 4.09
CA GLU A 62 -31.63 24.53 5.20
C GLU A 62 -32.92 23.72 5.32
N ALA A 63 -32.96 22.81 6.30
CA ALA A 63 -34.16 22.07 6.64
C ALA A 63 -35.23 23.11 7.01
N GLY A 64 -36.21 23.25 6.12
CA GLY A 64 -37.23 24.28 6.15
C GLY A 64 -37.89 24.39 7.52
N GLY A 65 -37.75 25.58 8.10
CA GLY A 65 -38.61 26.04 9.18
C GLY A 65 -40.03 26.16 8.65
N SER A 66 -40.86 25.21 9.06
CA SER A 66 -42.32 25.21 8.97
C SER A 66 -42.86 26.55 9.52
N SER A 67 -43.33 27.44 8.63
CA SER A 67 -44.04 28.65 9.03
C SER A 67 -45.41 28.28 9.59
N THR A 68 -45.63 28.57 10.85
CA THR A 68 -46.96 28.59 11.48
C THR A 68 -47.80 29.69 10.85
N ASP A 69 -48.91 29.25 10.29
CA ASP A 69 -50.05 30.05 9.86
C ASP A 69 -50.70 30.70 11.09
N ALA A 70 -50.71 32.04 11.14
CA ALA A 70 -51.48 32.80 12.12
C ALA A 70 -51.94 34.11 11.46
N THR A 71 -53.15 34.03 10.89
CA THR A 71 -54.06 35.13 10.65
C THR A 71 -54.10 36.12 11.82
N ASP A 72 -53.73 37.38 11.60
CA ASP A 72 -54.35 38.50 12.30
C ASP A 72 -54.52 39.70 11.37
N THR A 73 -55.74 40.21 11.34
CA THR A 73 -56.26 41.19 10.39
C THR A 73 -56.43 42.50 11.13
N GLY A 74 -55.41 43.36 11.11
CA GLY A 74 -55.43 44.67 11.79
C GLY A 74 -55.22 45.83 10.84
N LYS A 75 -56.31 46.43 10.35
CA LYS A 75 -56.36 47.72 9.62
C LYS A 75 -55.76 48.86 10.46
N GLY A 76 -54.82 49.62 9.90
CA GLY A 76 -54.32 50.87 10.45
C GLY A 76 -53.70 51.77 9.37
N ALA A 77 -54.20 53.00 9.27
CA ALA A 77 -54.03 53.99 8.19
C ALA A 77 -52.64 54.68 8.18
N PRO A 78 -52.33 55.53 7.17
CA PRO A 78 -50.98 55.87 6.74
C PRO A 78 -50.42 57.10 7.46
N SER A 79 -49.10 57.11 7.69
CA SER A 79 -48.38 58.33 8.06
C SER A 79 -47.07 58.43 7.29
N SER A 80 -47.08 59.37 6.35
CA SER A 80 -45.93 59.95 5.66
C SER A 80 -44.91 60.52 6.65
N SER A 81 -43.62 60.25 6.43
CA SER A 81 -42.54 61.19 6.74
C SER A 81 -41.25 60.78 6.03
N GLN A 82 -40.77 61.70 5.20
CA GLN A 82 -39.44 61.72 4.61
C GLN A 82 -38.36 61.72 5.70
N LYS A 83 -37.27 60.95 5.55
CA LYS A 83 -35.95 61.40 6.03
C LYS A 83 -34.79 60.58 5.46
N SER A 84 -33.94 61.30 4.73
CA SER A 84 -32.47 61.17 4.65
C SER A 84 -31.85 59.83 4.25
N ALA A 85 -31.32 59.82 3.02
CA ALA A 85 -30.25 58.94 2.58
C ALA A 85 -29.03 59.06 3.51
N ALA A 86 -28.72 57.97 4.20
CA ALA A 86 -27.43 57.73 4.86
C ALA A 86 -26.58 56.82 3.96
N PRO A 87 -25.25 56.98 3.94
CA PRO A 87 -24.35 56.17 3.13
C PRO A 87 -24.39 54.71 3.59
N ALA A 88 -24.29 53.80 2.62
CA ALA A 88 -24.32 52.36 2.79
C ALA A 88 -23.40 51.93 3.93
N ASP A 89 -24.02 51.47 5.01
CA ASP A 89 -23.38 50.74 6.10
C ASP A 89 -22.90 49.41 5.51
N VAL A 90 -21.60 49.32 5.26
CA VAL A 90 -20.92 48.11 4.81
C VAL A 90 -21.09 47.11 5.93
N SER A 91 -22.06 46.23 5.73
CA SER A 91 -22.43 45.15 6.63
C SER A 91 -21.15 44.42 7.02
N ARG A 92 -20.76 44.60 8.28
CA ARG A 92 -19.67 43.87 8.92
C ARG A 92 -20.02 42.40 8.81
N VAL A 93 -19.45 41.72 7.81
CA VAL A 93 -19.51 40.26 7.69
C VAL A 93 -18.89 39.72 8.96
N GLU A 94 -19.76 39.32 9.88
CA GLU A 94 -19.38 38.65 11.10
C GLU A 94 -18.88 37.27 10.68
N VAL A 95 -17.58 37.19 10.43
CA VAL A 95 -16.89 35.92 10.20
C VAL A 95 -17.08 35.12 11.48
N ARG A 96 -18.11 34.28 11.51
CA ARG A 96 -18.29 33.25 12.53
C ARG A 96 -17.02 32.43 12.55
N ARG A 97 -16.16 32.69 13.53
CA ARG A 97 -15.03 31.84 13.84
C ARG A 97 -15.60 30.49 14.24
N LEU A 98 -15.52 29.52 13.32
CA LEU A 98 -15.81 28.13 13.63
C LEU A 98 -14.92 27.71 14.80
N PRO A 99 -15.43 26.90 15.76
CA PRO A 99 -14.65 26.45 16.89
C PRO A 99 -13.39 25.71 16.41
N LEU A 100 -12.23 26.31 16.63
CA LEU A 100 -10.91 25.91 16.13
C LEU A 100 -10.41 24.53 16.63
N ASN A 101 -11.14 23.87 17.54
CA ASN A 101 -10.65 22.64 18.18
C ASN A 101 -10.95 21.34 17.42
N ALA A 102 -11.76 21.36 16.34
CA ALA A 102 -12.10 20.14 15.58
C ALA A 102 -11.48 20.06 14.18
N THR A 103 -10.88 21.14 13.67
CA THR A 103 -10.44 21.25 12.27
C THR A 103 -8.97 20.90 12.03
N ALA A 104 -8.12 20.87 13.06
CA ALA A 104 -6.70 20.57 12.90
C ALA A 104 -6.39 19.07 12.68
N GLU A 105 -7.23 18.17 13.21
CA GLU A 105 -7.03 16.72 13.04
C GLU A 105 -7.44 16.24 11.65
N PHE A 106 -8.35 16.95 10.97
CA PHE A 106 -8.87 16.55 9.66
C PHE A 106 -7.95 16.93 8.48
N LEU A 107 -7.12 17.96 8.65
CA LEU A 107 -6.26 18.52 7.60
C LEU A 107 -4.96 17.73 7.36
N ILE A 108 -4.55 16.89 8.32
CA ILE A 108 -3.30 16.12 8.23
C ILE A 108 -3.51 14.79 7.46
N VAL A 109 -4.75 14.35 7.27
CA VAL A 109 -5.08 12.99 6.81
C VAL A 109 -5.16 12.86 5.28
N SER A 110 -5.34 13.95 4.54
CA SER A 110 -5.85 13.87 3.15
C SER A 110 -4.82 13.89 2.01
N VAL A 111 -3.53 14.18 2.23
CA VAL A 111 -2.60 14.46 1.09
C VAL A 111 -1.31 13.65 1.06
N LEU A 112 -1.05 12.80 2.07
CA LEU A 112 0.00 11.79 1.95
C LEU A 112 -0.64 10.42 2.01
N PRO A 113 -0.30 9.47 1.11
CA PRO A 113 -0.70 8.09 1.29
C PRO A 113 -0.18 7.67 2.66
N LEU A 114 -1.14 7.52 3.58
CA LEU A 114 -0.87 7.20 4.96
C LEU A 114 -0.42 5.75 5.01
N SER A 115 0.85 5.47 4.72
CA SER A 115 1.34 4.11 4.62
C SER A 115 1.82 3.59 5.98
N GLY A 116 1.45 2.37 6.33
CA GLY A 116 2.12 1.56 7.34
C GLY A 116 3.14 0.65 6.68
N GLN A 117 4.26 0.38 7.35
CA GLN A 117 5.19 -0.66 6.88
C GLN A 117 4.89 -1.96 7.61
N LEU A 118 4.64 -3.04 6.87
CA LEU A 118 4.52 -4.38 7.43
C LEU A 118 5.82 -5.14 7.23
N ARG A 119 6.15 -5.98 8.20
CA ARG A 119 7.28 -6.90 8.15
C ARG A 119 6.83 -8.31 8.52
N TYR A 120 7.18 -9.27 7.69
CA TYR A 120 7.00 -10.70 7.98
C TYR A 120 8.30 -11.44 7.68
N ASN A 121 8.95 -12.00 8.69
CA ASN A 121 10.31 -12.55 8.57
C ASN A 121 11.30 -11.53 7.96
N HIS A 122 11.76 -11.78 6.73
CA HIS A 122 12.64 -10.91 5.96
C HIS A 122 11.90 -10.05 4.91
N TYR A 123 10.62 -10.34 4.66
CA TYR A 123 9.78 -9.52 3.79
C TYR A 123 9.42 -8.22 4.49
N LYS A 124 9.52 -7.11 3.74
CA LYS A 124 9.19 -5.76 4.20
C LYS A 124 8.48 -5.06 3.07
N ASP A 125 7.33 -4.46 3.37
CA ASP A 125 6.56 -3.77 2.35
C ASP A 125 5.66 -2.69 2.95
N GLN A 126 5.22 -1.74 2.13
CA GLN A 126 4.37 -0.63 2.53
C GLN A 126 2.94 -0.85 2.05
N TYR A 127 1.99 -0.63 2.95
CA TYR A 127 0.57 -0.78 2.67
C TYR A 127 -0.16 0.52 3.04
N GLY A 128 -1.14 0.90 2.22
CA GLY A 128 -1.98 2.06 2.50
C GLY A 128 -2.85 1.81 3.74
N LEU A 129 -2.92 2.80 4.62
CA LEU A 129 -3.84 2.88 5.74
C LEU A 129 -4.90 3.93 5.42
N VAL A 130 -6.17 3.55 5.55
CA VAL A 130 -7.31 4.47 5.42
C VAL A 130 -7.88 4.68 6.81
N ASP A 131 -7.79 5.89 7.36
CA ASP A 131 -8.26 6.22 8.72
C ASP A 131 -7.67 5.30 9.82
N GLY A 132 -6.38 4.97 9.70
CA GLY A 132 -5.72 4.04 10.62
C GLY A 132 -6.20 2.59 10.49
N ARG A 133 -6.82 2.25 9.36
CA ARG A 133 -7.27 0.91 9.02
C ARG A 133 -6.46 0.30 7.90
N LEU A 134 -6.08 -0.96 8.06
CA LEU A 134 -5.42 -1.77 7.02
C LEU A 134 -6.36 -2.86 6.56
N GLU A 135 -6.63 -2.93 5.26
CA GLU A 135 -7.23 -4.11 4.64
C GLU A 135 -6.16 -5.18 4.45
N PHE A 136 -6.42 -6.40 4.93
CA PHE A 136 -5.42 -7.48 4.92
C PHE A 136 -5.37 -8.24 3.59
N ARG A 137 -6.40 -8.11 2.74
CA ARG A 137 -6.47 -8.84 1.46
C ARG A 137 -5.25 -8.58 0.56
N PRO A 138 -4.83 -7.32 0.31
CA PRO A 138 -3.63 -7.06 -0.49
C PRO A 138 -2.34 -7.63 0.13
N VAL A 139 -2.29 -7.76 1.46
CA VAL A 139 -1.15 -8.38 2.17
C VAL A 139 -1.13 -9.88 1.88
N ASP A 140 -2.28 -10.54 1.95
CA ASP A 140 -2.42 -11.96 1.65
C ASP A 140 -2.16 -12.28 0.18
N ASP A 141 -2.65 -11.46 -0.75
CA ASP A 141 -2.39 -11.65 -2.18
C ASP A 141 -0.88 -11.61 -2.50
N LYS A 142 -0.13 -10.79 -1.77
CA LYS A 142 1.32 -10.63 -1.97
C LYS A 142 2.17 -11.66 -1.25
N TRP A 143 1.82 -12.00 -0.01
CA TRP A 143 2.62 -12.90 0.84
C TRP A 143 2.04 -14.32 0.96
N ALA A 144 0.86 -14.55 0.39
CA ALA A 144 0.18 -15.83 0.27
C ALA A 144 0.02 -16.56 1.61
N PHE A 145 -0.42 -15.86 2.67
CA PHE A 145 -0.62 -16.47 3.99
C PHE A 145 -1.69 -17.56 3.95
N SER A 146 -2.82 -17.31 3.29
CA SER A 146 -3.92 -18.27 3.13
C SER A 146 -3.49 -19.56 2.44
N TYR A 147 -2.48 -19.48 1.57
CA TYR A 147 -1.86 -20.62 0.90
C TYR A 147 -0.84 -21.33 1.79
N ALA A 148 0.07 -20.57 2.42
CA ALA A 148 1.15 -21.10 3.24
C ALA A 148 0.65 -21.74 4.54
N PHE A 149 -0.35 -21.14 5.17
CA PHE A 149 -0.92 -21.57 6.44
C PHE A 149 -2.25 -22.30 6.21
N LYS A 150 -2.35 -23.52 6.72
CA LYS A 150 -3.57 -24.34 6.63
C LYS A 150 -4.37 -24.25 7.94
N GLY A 151 -5.68 -24.45 7.83
CA GLY A 151 -6.59 -24.44 8.98
C GLY A 151 -6.88 -23.03 9.49
N ASN A 152 -7.30 -22.94 10.75
CA ASN A 152 -7.76 -21.69 11.36
C ASN A 152 -6.60 -20.91 12.00
N PHE A 153 -5.64 -20.47 11.18
CA PHE A 153 -4.55 -19.63 11.68
C PHE A 153 -5.06 -18.23 12.09
N SER A 154 -4.41 -17.64 13.07
CA SER A 154 -4.67 -16.25 13.49
C SER A 154 -3.51 -15.35 13.04
N VAL A 155 -3.82 -14.07 12.79
CA VAL A 155 -2.83 -13.06 12.46
C VAL A 155 -3.01 -11.87 13.40
N ARG A 156 -1.90 -11.34 13.91
CA ARG A 156 -1.86 -10.11 14.69
C ARG A 156 -0.72 -9.22 14.26
N LEU A 157 -0.87 -7.91 14.44
CA LEU A 157 0.14 -6.91 14.09
C LEU A 157 0.77 -6.34 15.35
N GLN A 158 2.09 -6.46 15.50
CA GLN A 158 2.81 -5.91 16.65
C GLN A 158 3.75 -4.75 16.24
N PRO A 159 3.64 -3.56 16.84
CA PRO A 159 4.57 -2.46 16.56
C PRO A 159 6.04 -2.84 16.86
N ILE A 160 6.95 -2.52 15.94
CA ILE A 160 8.39 -2.63 16.17
C ILE A 160 8.80 -1.47 17.08
N GLY A 161 9.26 -1.79 18.29
CA GLY A 161 9.56 -0.81 19.34
C GLY A 161 8.80 -1.05 20.64
N GLY A 162 7.91 -2.06 20.67
CA GLY A 162 7.07 -2.35 21.81
C GLY A 162 5.69 -1.71 21.64
N GLY A 163 4.68 -2.35 22.22
CA GLY A 163 3.28 -1.97 22.06
C GLY A 163 2.36 -3.19 22.12
N GLU A 164 1.08 -2.93 22.35
CA GLU A 164 0.05 -3.95 22.31
C GLU A 164 -0.13 -4.48 20.89
N ALA A 165 -0.36 -5.79 20.76
CA ALA A 165 -0.63 -6.39 19.47
C ALA A 165 -2.05 -6.01 19.02
N VAL A 166 -2.16 -5.48 17.80
CA VAL A 166 -3.42 -5.15 17.18
C VAL A 166 -4.01 -6.42 16.56
N LEU A 167 -5.20 -6.78 17.02
CA LEU A 167 -5.99 -7.90 16.50
C LEU A 167 -6.83 -7.41 15.31
N PRO A 168 -7.21 -8.30 14.38
CA PRO A 168 -8.15 -7.95 13.31
C PRO A 168 -9.51 -7.59 13.91
N ASP A 169 -10.23 -6.72 13.22
CA ASP A 169 -11.58 -6.30 13.56
C ASP A 169 -12.50 -7.54 13.55
N GLY A 170 -13.16 -7.82 14.67
CA GLY A 170 -13.90 -9.07 14.88
C GLY A 170 -13.07 -10.22 15.47
N GLY A 171 -11.81 -9.97 15.80
CA GLY A 171 -10.92 -10.88 16.54
C GLY A 171 -10.26 -11.98 15.69
N LYS A 172 -10.76 -12.25 14.47
CA LYS A 172 -10.19 -13.21 13.53
C LYS A 172 -10.34 -12.74 12.08
N LEU A 173 -9.39 -13.13 11.23
CA LEU A 173 -9.52 -12.99 9.79
C LEU A 173 -10.50 -14.03 9.25
N SER A 174 -11.29 -13.65 8.24
CA SER A 174 -12.02 -14.62 7.43
C SER A 174 -11.06 -15.27 6.44
N LEU A 175 -11.17 -16.58 6.25
CA LEU A 175 -10.31 -17.36 5.33
C LEU A 175 -10.97 -17.62 3.97
N VAL A 176 -12.12 -17.00 3.76
CA VAL A 176 -12.91 -17.06 2.54
C VAL A 176 -13.33 -15.64 2.21
N ASP A 177 -13.14 -15.22 0.96
CA ASP A 177 -13.59 -13.92 0.48
C ASP A 177 -15.07 -13.92 0.07
N ALA A 178 -15.53 -12.81 -0.52
CA ALA A 178 -16.91 -12.65 -0.95
C ALA A 178 -17.26 -13.60 -2.12
N GLU A 179 -16.25 -14.01 -2.89
CA GLU A 179 -16.35 -14.88 -4.06
C GLU A 179 -16.28 -16.37 -3.70
N GLY A 180 -15.93 -16.70 -2.45
CA GLY A 180 -15.77 -18.08 -2.00
C GLY A 180 -14.37 -18.65 -2.23
N GLU A 181 -13.42 -17.82 -2.66
CA GLU A 181 -12.03 -18.23 -2.82
C GLU A 181 -11.29 -18.19 -1.48
N ARG A 182 -10.26 -19.02 -1.39
CA ARG A 182 -9.46 -19.15 -0.17
C ARG A 182 -8.48 -17.97 -0.08
N ALA A 183 -8.86 -16.96 0.67
CA ALA A 183 -8.05 -15.78 0.93
C ALA A 183 -8.26 -15.27 2.35
N ALA A 184 -7.19 -14.78 2.98
CA ALA A 184 -7.25 -14.18 4.30
C ALA A 184 -7.71 -12.73 4.18
N CYS A 185 -8.96 -12.46 4.53
CA CYS A 185 -9.56 -11.14 4.47
C CYS A 185 -10.01 -10.66 5.86
N GLY A 186 -10.00 -9.33 6.03
CA GLY A 186 -10.30 -8.66 7.28
C GLY A 186 -9.62 -7.30 7.34
N THR A 187 -9.97 -6.53 8.35
CA THR A 187 -9.45 -5.18 8.56
C THR A 187 -8.77 -5.11 9.92
N PHE A 188 -7.68 -4.35 10.03
CA PHE A 188 -7.06 -4.01 11.30
C PHE A 188 -7.27 -2.53 11.55
N SER A 189 -8.02 -2.17 12.59
CA SER A 189 -8.22 -0.78 13.00
C SER A 189 -7.24 -0.34 14.10
N GLY A 190 -7.05 0.97 14.25
CA GLY A 190 -6.21 1.55 15.31
C GLY A 190 -4.70 1.52 15.01
N LEU A 191 -4.33 1.40 13.74
CA LEU A 191 -2.94 1.43 13.32
C LEU A 191 -2.41 2.87 13.27
N LEU A 192 -1.22 3.06 13.83
CA LEU A 192 -0.50 4.31 13.86
C LEU A 192 0.26 4.49 12.54
N LEU A 193 0.07 5.67 11.96
CA LEU A 193 0.64 6.06 10.69
C LEU A 193 2.17 6.13 10.77
N GLY A 194 2.87 5.66 9.73
CA GLY A 194 4.33 5.64 9.69
C GLY A 194 4.99 4.66 10.67
N THR A 195 4.22 3.87 11.42
CA THR A 195 4.74 2.83 12.31
C THR A 195 5.04 1.56 11.53
N VAL A 196 6.12 0.86 11.91
CA VAL A 196 6.46 -0.44 11.35
C VAL A 196 5.85 -1.53 12.21
N TYR A 197 5.03 -2.39 11.61
CA TYR A 197 4.39 -3.52 12.29
C TYR A 197 5.02 -4.84 11.86
N THR A 198 5.24 -5.73 12.82
CA THR A 198 5.58 -7.13 12.57
C THR A 198 4.32 -7.96 12.52
N VAL A 199 4.13 -8.70 11.43
CA VAL A 199 3.05 -9.67 11.28
C VAL A 199 3.42 -10.93 12.05
N ILE A 200 2.59 -11.30 13.02
CA ILE A 200 2.74 -12.52 13.79
C ILE A 200 1.59 -13.44 13.41
N VAL A 201 1.93 -14.61 12.89
CA VAL A 201 0.98 -15.65 12.51
C VAL A 201 1.03 -16.75 13.58
N GLU A 202 -0.11 -17.07 14.17
CA GLU A 202 -0.23 -18.25 15.05
C GLU A 202 -0.94 -19.35 14.28
N GLU A 203 -0.24 -20.47 14.08
CA GLU A 203 -0.80 -21.62 13.37
C GLU A 203 -1.89 -22.32 14.19
N ASP A 204 -2.80 -22.99 13.49
CA ASP A 204 -3.82 -23.83 14.11
C ASP A 204 -3.14 -24.94 14.96
N PRO A 205 -3.40 -25.01 16.27
CA PRO A 205 -2.81 -26.03 17.14
C PRO A 205 -3.04 -27.47 16.67
N GLN A 206 -4.17 -27.72 15.98
CA GLN A 206 -4.49 -29.06 15.47
C GLN A 206 -3.61 -29.48 14.28
N LEU A 207 -3.03 -28.52 13.57
CA LEU A 207 -2.17 -28.76 12.42
C LEU A 207 -0.68 -28.60 12.75
N ALA A 208 -0.34 -27.71 13.69
CA ALA A 208 1.04 -27.50 14.14
C ALA A 208 1.70 -28.78 14.67
N GLY A 209 0.92 -29.70 15.25
CA GLY A 209 1.42 -30.98 15.75
C GLY A 209 1.59 -32.07 14.69
N LYS A 210 1.11 -31.87 13.45
CA LYS A 210 1.27 -32.88 12.40
C LYS A 210 2.70 -32.82 11.89
N PRO A 211 3.45 -33.95 11.86
CA PRO A 211 4.80 -33.94 11.33
C PRO A 211 4.76 -33.43 9.90
N THR A 212 5.41 -32.28 9.66
CA THR A 212 5.61 -31.79 8.30
C THR A 212 6.44 -32.84 7.59
N LYS A 213 5.89 -33.41 6.51
CA LYS A 213 6.69 -34.25 5.63
C LYS A 213 7.70 -33.32 4.98
N THR A 214 8.90 -33.22 5.55
CA THR A 214 10.03 -32.57 4.90
C THR A 214 10.12 -33.20 3.52
N TYR A 215 9.96 -32.38 2.49
CA TYR A 215 10.09 -32.85 1.13
C TYR A 215 11.49 -33.45 0.98
N VAL A 216 11.55 -34.77 0.90
CA VAL A 216 12.78 -35.47 0.55
C VAL A 216 12.80 -35.48 -0.96
N ALA A 217 13.56 -34.55 -1.54
CA ALA A 217 13.87 -34.57 -2.96
C ALA A 217 14.31 -36.01 -3.33
N PRO A 218 13.73 -36.62 -4.37
CA PRO A 218 14.11 -37.96 -4.78
C PRO A 218 15.62 -38.08 -4.95
N LYS A 219 16.30 -38.78 -4.01
CA LYS A 219 17.77 -38.89 -3.97
C LYS A 219 18.38 -39.68 -5.15
N GLY A 220 17.58 -40.03 -6.17
CA GLY A 220 17.98 -40.79 -7.35
C GLY A 220 18.18 -39.94 -8.61
N SER A 221 17.87 -38.64 -8.60
CA SER A 221 18.11 -37.77 -9.74
C SER A 221 19.26 -36.82 -9.44
N SER A 222 20.46 -37.37 -9.17
CA SER A 222 21.69 -36.63 -9.44
C SER A 222 21.83 -36.48 -10.95
N LEU A 223 20.99 -35.63 -11.51
CA LEU A 223 21.15 -35.20 -12.87
C LEU A 223 22.41 -34.33 -12.84
N PRO A 224 23.43 -34.62 -13.66
CA PRO A 224 24.70 -33.93 -13.60
C PRO A 224 24.43 -32.42 -13.69
N VAL A 225 24.68 -31.73 -12.59
CA VAL A 225 24.61 -30.26 -12.52
C VAL A 225 25.86 -29.77 -13.22
N GLY A 226 25.73 -29.55 -14.52
CA GLY A 226 26.76 -29.00 -15.36
C GLY A 226 26.15 -28.62 -16.71
N ARG A 227 26.49 -27.43 -17.22
CA ARG A 227 26.33 -27.12 -18.64
C ARG A 227 26.95 -28.27 -19.42
N ALA A 228 26.19 -28.87 -20.34
CA ALA A 228 26.79 -29.79 -21.30
C ALA A 228 27.92 -29.03 -22.01
N VAL A 229 29.06 -29.70 -22.21
CA VAL A 229 30.20 -29.16 -22.96
C VAL A 229 29.68 -28.71 -24.32
N GLY A 230 29.61 -27.39 -24.55
CA GLY A 230 29.01 -26.80 -25.76
C GLY A 230 27.89 -25.76 -25.52
N GLY A 231 27.51 -25.45 -24.28
CA GLY A 231 26.57 -24.36 -23.99
C GLY A 231 25.09 -24.68 -24.25
N MET A 232 24.77 -25.90 -24.68
CA MET A 232 23.38 -26.36 -24.80
C MET A 232 22.74 -26.61 -23.43
N THR A 233 21.48 -26.21 -23.31
CA THR A 233 20.61 -26.56 -22.17
C THR A 233 20.42 -28.07 -22.12
N ARG A 234 20.09 -28.60 -20.94
CA ARG A 234 19.94 -30.05 -20.78
C ARG A 234 18.72 -30.61 -21.51
N GLY A 235 17.65 -29.82 -21.62
CA GLY A 235 16.47 -30.17 -22.40
C GLY A 235 16.81 -30.32 -23.89
N SER A 236 17.47 -29.30 -24.47
CA SER A 236 17.90 -29.34 -25.88
C SER A 236 18.82 -30.53 -26.20
N ALA A 237 19.67 -30.97 -25.26
CA ALA A 237 20.48 -32.17 -25.42
C ALA A 237 19.67 -33.48 -25.47
N LEU A 238 18.60 -33.59 -24.67
CA LEU A 238 17.71 -34.76 -24.68
C LEU A 238 16.88 -34.80 -25.97
N VAL A 239 16.30 -33.67 -26.38
CA VAL A 239 15.55 -33.55 -27.63
C VAL A 239 16.45 -33.88 -28.84
N THR A 240 17.69 -33.39 -28.84
CA THR A 240 18.67 -33.70 -29.88
C THR A 240 19.04 -35.19 -29.90
N ALA A 241 19.08 -35.85 -28.75
CA ALA A 241 19.35 -37.29 -28.68
C ALA A 241 18.17 -38.12 -29.22
N GLU A 242 16.92 -37.67 -29.05
CA GLU A 242 15.75 -38.31 -29.66
C GLU A 242 15.67 -38.08 -31.16
N LEU A 243 15.96 -36.87 -31.64
CA LEU A 243 16.06 -36.57 -33.07
C LEU A 243 17.10 -37.46 -33.79
N LYS A 244 18.19 -37.82 -33.10
CA LYS A 244 19.22 -38.74 -33.63
C LYS A 244 18.78 -40.20 -33.70
N LYS A 245 17.72 -40.60 -33.00
CA LYS A 245 17.16 -41.96 -33.05
C LYS A 245 16.17 -42.15 -34.20
N LEU A 246 15.62 -41.06 -34.74
CA LEU A 246 14.72 -41.10 -35.89
C LEU A 246 15.48 -41.51 -37.15
N THR A 247 14.86 -42.35 -37.97
CA THR A 247 15.46 -42.80 -39.22
C THR A 247 15.48 -41.68 -40.26
N ALA A 248 16.41 -41.74 -41.21
CA ALA A 248 16.51 -40.73 -42.27
C ALA A 248 15.23 -40.62 -43.14
N ALA A 249 14.43 -41.69 -43.19
CA ALA A 249 13.14 -41.68 -43.89
C ALA A 249 12.09 -40.85 -43.12
N GLU A 250 11.96 -41.06 -41.80
CA GLU A 250 11.03 -40.33 -40.93
C GLU A 250 11.39 -38.83 -40.84
N LEU A 251 12.69 -38.51 -40.85
CA LEU A 251 13.19 -37.13 -40.92
C LEU A 251 12.83 -36.45 -42.24
N LYS A 252 12.86 -37.18 -43.36
CA LYS A 252 12.59 -36.62 -44.69
C LYS A 252 11.09 -36.44 -44.97
N GLU A 253 10.26 -37.31 -44.39
CA GLU A 253 8.80 -37.23 -44.50
C GLU A 253 8.21 -36.12 -43.60
N GLY A 254 8.97 -35.65 -42.61
CA GLY A 254 8.53 -34.58 -41.71
C GLY A 254 7.29 -34.98 -40.91
N GLY A 255 7.25 -36.24 -40.47
CA GLY A 255 6.13 -36.83 -39.71
C GLY A 255 5.81 -36.05 -38.43
N MET A 256 4.61 -36.26 -37.88
CA MET A 256 4.10 -35.48 -36.73
C MET A 256 5.07 -35.48 -35.54
N GLN A 257 5.73 -36.61 -35.26
CA GLN A 257 6.71 -36.73 -34.18
C GLN A 257 7.93 -35.82 -34.36
N TYR A 258 8.41 -35.64 -35.59
CA TYR A 258 9.52 -34.72 -35.88
C TYR A 258 9.12 -33.26 -35.62
N ARG A 259 7.90 -32.89 -36.04
CA ARG A 259 7.38 -31.53 -35.81
C ARG A 259 7.16 -31.24 -34.33
N GLU A 260 6.70 -32.22 -33.57
CA GLU A 260 6.49 -32.10 -32.13
C GLU A 260 7.82 -31.91 -31.38
N LEU A 261 8.86 -32.69 -31.72
CA LEU A 261 10.18 -32.54 -31.13
C LEU A 261 10.85 -31.20 -31.48
N LEU A 262 10.63 -30.69 -32.70
CA LEU A 262 11.06 -29.35 -33.09
C LEU A 262 10.37 -28.26 -32.28
N ALA A 263 9.04 -28.34 -32.15
CA ALA A 263 8.27 -27.38 -31.38
C ALA A 263 8.66 -27.38 -29.89
N GLN A 264 8.97 -28.54 -29.32
CA GLN A 264 9.50 -28.64 -27.95
C GLN A 264 10.86 -27.98 -27.80
N ARG A 265 11.78 -28.19 -28.76
CA ARG A 265 13.10 -27.55 -28.72
C ARG A 265 12.97 -26.03 -28.78
N ASP A 266 12.15 -25.52 -29.69
CA ASP A 266 11.99 -24.08 -29.87
C ASP A 266 11.30 -23.43 -28.64
N LEU A 267 10.39 -24.14 -27.98
CA LEU A 267 9.79 -23.71 -26.71
C LEU A 267 10.84 -23.67 -25.57
N GLU A 268 11.67 -24.70 -25.46
CA GLU A 268 12.73 -24.73 -24.43
C GLU A 268 13.78 -23.63 -24.63
N ASP A 269 14.15 -23.35 -25.89
CA ASP A 269 15.10 -22.26 -26.20
C ASP A 269 14.49 -20.89 -25.88
N ALA A 270 13.20 -20.65 -26.19
CA ALA A 270 12.51 -19.42 -25.83
C ALA A 270 12.43 -19.21 -24.30
N MET A 271 12.15 -20.28 -23.54
CA MET A 271 12.15 -20.22 -22.07
C MET A 271 13.56 -20.02 -21.50
N ALA A 272 14.60 -20.52 -22.16
CA ALA A 272 15.98 -20.33 -21.75
C ALA A 272 16.42 -18.87 -21.90
N GLU A 273 16.01 -18.19 -22.99
CA GLU A 273 16.29 -16.76 -23.20
C GLU A 273 15.68 -15.88 -22.10
N ASP A 274 14.42 -16.12 -21.73
CA ASP A 274 13.76 -15.40 -20.63
C ASP A 274 14.43 -15.64 -19.28
N SER A 275 14.93 -16.86 -19.04
CA SER A 275 15.67 -17.19 -17.81
C SER A 275 17.05 -16.55 -17.74
N ALA A 276 17.71 -16.33 -18.89
CA ALA A 276 19.01 -15.65 -18.95
C ALA A 276 18.91 -14.15 -18.65
N ILE A 277 17.77 -13.53 -18.93
CA ILE A 277 17.50 -12.11 -18.60
C ILE A 277 17.35 -11.90 -17.09
N LEU A 278 16.91 -12.92 -16.35
CA LEU A 278 16.58 -12.81 -14.93
C LEU A 278 17.67 -13.27 -13.96
N GLY A 279 18.87 -13.69 -14.42
CA GLY A 279 19.85 -14.21 -13.48
C GLY A 279 21.28 -14.39 -13.97
N GLU A 280 22.05 -13.31 -14.06
CA GLU A 280 23.52 -13.35 -13.93
C GLU A 280 24.09 -12.09 -13.24
N ASP A 281 23.60 -11.75 -12.04
CA ASP A 281 24.31 -10.83 -11.11
C ASP A 281 24.57 -11.45 -9.72
N SER A 282 24.32 -12.74 -9.53
CA SER A 282 24.54 -13.44 -8.25
C SER A 282 26.00 -13.86 -8.01
N ALA A 283 26.94 -13.35 -8.81
CA ALA A 283 28.39 -13.50 -8.57
C ALA A 283 29.01 -12.32 -7.78
N SER A 284 28.21 -11.53 -7.03
CA SER A 284 28.77 -10.69 -5.97
C SER A 284 29.15 -11.57 -4.76
N CYS A 285 30.32 -12.20 -4.88
CA CYS A 285 30.99 -12.91 -3.82
C CYS A 285 31.11 -11.99 -2.59
N SER A 286 30.39 -12.30 -1.51
CA SER A 286 30.31 -11.53 -0.26
C SER A 286 31.57 -11.65 0.62
N CYS A 287 32.73 -11.91 0.02
CA CYS A 287 34.01 -12.01 0.72
C CYS A 287 34.58 -10.66 1.20
N LEU A 288 33.87 -9.55 1.00
CA LEU A 288 34.34 -8.21 1.41
C LEU A 288 34.26 -7.96 2.93
N TYR A 289 33.66 -8.87 3.71
CA TYR A 289 33.68 -8.81 5.19
C TYR A 289 34.32 -10.08 5.79
N GLY A 290 35.62 -10.21 5.59
CA GLY A 290 36.53 -10.54 6.71
C GLY A 290 36.40 -11.91 7.37
N ASN A 291 36.11 -12.99 6.64
CA ASN A 291 36.29 -14.34 7.17
C ASN A 291 37.32 -15.10 6.30
N PRO A 292 38.59 -15.23 6.74
CA PRO A 292 39.58 -15.98 5.98
C PRO A 292 39.20 -17.46 5.99
N CYS A 293 38.95 -18.01 4.80
CA CYS A 293 38.83 -19.44 4.61
C CYS A 293 40.10 -20.09 5.15
N ALA A 294 39.95 -20.85 6.25
CA ALA A 294 41.03 -21.58 6.88
C ALA A 294 41.65 -22.54 5.86
N SER A 295 42.83 -22.17 5.36
CA SER A 295 43.71 -23.08 4.64
C SER A 295 44.16 -24.16 5.62
N SER A 296 43.83 -25.40 5.28
CA SER A 296 44.37 -26.62 5.85
C SER A 296 45.89 -26.52 6.02
N ALA A 297 46.36 -26.54 7.27
CA ALA A 297 47.74 -26.90 7.58
C ALA A 297 47.77 -28.38 7.95
N LYS A 298 48.69 -29.09 7.29
CA LYS A 298 49.09 -30.48 7.50
C LYS A 298 49.66 -30.70 8.90
#